data_AF-A0A1Y4J8A1-F1
#
_entry.id   AF-A0A1Y4J8A1-F1
#
_cell.length_a   1.000
_cell.length_b   1.000
_cell.length_c   1.000
_cell.angle_alpha   90.00
_cell.angle_beta   90.00
_cell.angle_gamma   90.00
#
_symmetry.space_group_name_H-M   'P 1'
#
loop_
_entity.id
_entity.type
_entity.pdbx_description
1 polymer ?
#
loop_
_entity_poly.entity_id
_entity_poly.type
_entity_poly.pdbx_seq_one_letter_code
_entity_poly.pdbx_strand_id
1 'polypeptide(L)' 'MTLTMNWAAVWMRLFGTTTLWGLDLGFWAALAAVALIVIAMNLVFWGMKPAAPRPEQKETM' A
#
# COMPACT_ATOMS: atom_id res chain seq x y z
N MET A 1 -28.10 23.00 -12.71
CA MET A 1 -27.91 22.04 -11.61
C MET A 1 -27.46 20.71 -12.21
N THR A 2 -26.25 20.70 -12.76
CA THR A 2 -25.67 19.55 -13.45
C THR A 2 -24.89 18.74 -12.42
N LEU A 3 -25.49 17.64 -11.97
CA LEU A 3 -24.84 16.60 -11.18
C LEU A 3 -23.89 15.81 -12.11
N THR A 4 -22.90 16.47 -12.69
CA THR A 4 -21.75 15.77 -13.26
C THR A 4 -21.05 15.12 -12.06
N MET A 5 -21.03 13.78 -12.03
CA MET A 5 -20.52 12.97 -10.93
C MET A 5 -19.23 13.56 -10.37
N ASN A 6 -19.39 14.13 -9.18
CA ASN A 6 -18.57 15.21 -8.68
C ASN A 6 -17.30 14.65 -8.02
N TRP A 7 -16.56 13.81 -8.75
CA TRP A 7 -15.32 13.20 -8.28
C TRP A 7 -14.36 14.29 -7.80
N ALA A 8 -14.29 15.41 -8.53
CA ALA A 8 -13.56 16.61 -8.14
C ALA A 8 -14.05 17.21 -6.80
N ALA A 9 -15.37 17.25 -6.53
CA ALA A 9 -15.86 17.72 -5.22
C ALA A 9 -15.73 16.68 -4.10
N VAL A 10 -15.77 15.38 -4.41
CA VAL A 10 -15.45 14.33 -3.42
C VAL A 10 -14.01 14.50 -2.98
N TRP A 11 -13.08 14.68 -3.93
CA TRP A 11 -11.69 15.02 -3.64
C TRP A 11 -11.56 16.35 -2.86
N MET A 12 -12.23 17.42 -3.27
CA MET A 12 -12.19 18.69 -2.51
C MET A 12 -12.78 18.59 -1.10
N ARG A 13 -13.79 17.75 -0.87
CA ARG A 13 -14.37 17.54 0.46
C ARG A 13 -13.51 16.64 1.34
N LEU A 14 -12.89 15.61 0.76
CA LEU A 14 -12.06 14.65 1.50
C LEU A 14 -10.71 15.25 1.90
N PHE A 15 -10.14 16.10 1.04
CA PHE A 15 -8.85 16.75 1.27
C PHE A 15 -8.99 18.23 1.67
N GLY A 16 -10.16 18.63 2.19
CA GLY A 16 -10.59 20.01 2.45
C GLY A 16 -9.70 20.90 3.35
N THR A 17 -8.52 20.44 3.74
CA THR A 17 -7.45 21.22 4.38
C THR A 17 -6.11 20.81 3.78
N THR A 18 -5.51 21.70 2.99
CA THR A 18 -4.52 21.33 1.98
C THR A 18 -3.09 21.29 2.45
N THR A 19 -2.75 21.52 3.73
CA THR A 19 -1.33 21.56 4.09
C THR A 19 -1.06 21.17 5.54
N LEU A 20 -0.17 20.19 5.71
CA LEU A 20 0.57 19.95 6.94
C LEU A 20 2.04 20.16 6.58
N TRP A 21 2.71 21.10 7.26
CA TRP A 21 4.11 21.49 6.98
C TRP A 21 4.35 22.07 5.58
N GLY A 22 3.34 22.70 4.97
CA GLY A 22 3.45 23.27 3.62
C GLY A 22 3.34 22.24 2.49
N LEU A 23 2.92 21.01 2.81
CA LEU A 23 2.81 19.91 1.86
C LEU A 23 1.42 19.27 1.92
N ASP A 24 0.86 18.92 0.75
CA ASP A 24 -0.53 18.47 0.62
C ASP A 24 -0.84 17.23 1.46
N LEU A 25 -1.99 17.23 2.15
CA LEU A 25 -2.48 16.05 2.87
C LEU A 25 -2.69 14.86 1.91
N GLY A 26 -3.00 15.15 0.64
CA GLY A 26 -3.06 14.15 -0.43
C GLY A 26 -1.69 13.50 -0.72
N PHE A 27 -0.61 14.27 -0.63
CA PHE A 27 0.75 13.71 -0.73
C PHE A 27 1.06 12.84 0.48
N TRP A 28 0.76 13.29 1.70
CA TRP A 28 0.96 12.49 2.91
C TRP A 28 0.14 11.19 2.90
N ALA A 29 -1.11 11.26 2.42
CA ALA A 29 -1.96 10.09 2.25
C ALA A 29 -1.39 9.12 1.20
N ALA A 30 -0.91 9.62 0.06
CA ALA A 30 -0.24 8.80 -0.95
C ALA A 30 1.05 8.18 -0.41
N LEU A 31 1.87 8.95 0.30
CA LEU A 31 3.11 8.49 0.93
C LEU A 31 2.84 7.39 1.96
N ALA A 32 1.82 7.59 2.82
CA ALA A 32 1.40 6.60 3.80
C ALA A 32 0.88 5.32 3.14
N ALA A 33 0.07 5.44 2.08
CA ALA A 33 -0.42 4.28 1.34
C ALA A 33 0.71 3.45 0.73
N VAL A 34 1.69 4.11 0.09
CA VAL A 34 2.87 3.43 -0.48
C VAL A 34 3.69 2.77 0.61
N ALA A 35 3.98 3.47 1.72
CA ALA A 35 4.71 2.92 2.86
C ALA A 35 4.02 1.69 3.45
N LEU A 36 2.69 1.73 3.59
CA LEU A 36 1.89 0.61 4.09
C LEU A 36 1.99 -0.61 3.16
N ILE A 37 1.92 -0.42 1.84
CA ILE A 37 2.06 -1.50 0.86
C ILE A 37 3.43 -2.16 0.96
N VAL A 38 4.50 -1.37 1.07
CA VAL A 38 5.87 -1.91 1.23
C VAL A 38 6.00 -2.73 2.52
N ILE A 39 5.45 -2.24 3.63
CA ILE A 39 5.44 -2.98 4.90
C ILE A 39 4.65 -4.28 4.75
N ALA A 40 3.48 -4.24 4.12
CA ALA A 40 2.65 -5.42 3.90
C ALA A 40 3.39 -6.47 3.06
N MET A 41 4.02 -6.07 1.96
CA MET A 41 4.85 -6.96 1.15
C MET A 41 6.01 -7.53 1.99
N ASN A 42 6.73 -6.70 2.74
CA ASN A 42 7.83 -7.16 3.58
C ASN A 42 7.38 -8.18 4.65
N LEU A 43 6.24 -7.94 5.29
CA LEU A 43 5.64 -8.88 6.25
C LEU A 43 5.21 -10.19 5.59
N VAL A 44 4.65 -10.14 4.37
CA VAL A 44 4.32 -11.35 3.60
C VAL A 44 5.60 -12.13 3.27
N PHE A 45 6.65 -11.46 2.81
CA PHE A 45 7.95 -12.08 2.54
C PHE A 45 8.60 -12.68 3.80
N TRP A 46 8.40 -12.09 4.97
CA TRP A 46 8.91 -12.63 6.24
C TRP A 46 8.05 -13.77 6.78
N GLY A 47 6.74 -13.74 6.53
CA GLY A 47 5.78 -14.77 6.95
C GLY A 47 5.80 -16.01 6.06
N MET A 48 6.23 -15.88 4.80
CA MET A 48 6.47 -17.02 3.92
C MET A 48 7.72 -17.77 4.39
N LYS A 49 7.52 -18.78 5.23
CA LYS A 49 8.56 -19.74 5.60
C LYS A 49 9.19 -20.28 4.31
N PRO A 50 10.52 -20.19 4.13
CA PRO A 50 11.18 -20.72 2.94
C PRO A 50 10.73 -22.18 2.80
N ALA A 51 10.19 -22.50 1.61
CA ALA A 51 9.77 -23.85 1.30
C ALA A 51 10.94 -24.76 1.67
N ALA A 52 10.68 -25.68 2.60
CA ALA A 52 11.71 -26.59 3.07
C ALA A 52 12.40 -27.19 1.84
N PRO A 53 13.74 -27.21 1.78
CA PRO A 53 14.42 -27.92 0.72
C PRO A 53 13.81 -29.31 0.69
N ARG A 54 13.23 -29.68 -0.46
CA ARG A 54 12.69 -31.02 -0.67
C ARG A 54 13.76 -31.99 -0.16
N PRO A 55 13.42 -32.96 0.72
CA PRO A 55 14.41 -33.92 1.15
C PRO A 55 15.01 -34.51 -0.11
N GLU A 56 16.31 -34.25 -0.28
CA GLU A 56 17.17 -34.91 -1.23
C GLU A 56 16.74 -36.38 -1.25
N GLN A 57 16.26 -36.82 -2.41
CA GLN A 57 16.00 -38.21 -2.69
C GLN A 57 17.27 -38.94 -2.28
N LYS A 58 17.21 -39.64 -1.14
CA LYS A 58 18.31 -40.48 -0.68
C LYS A 58 18.37 -41.62 -1.69
N GLU A 59 19.12 -41.41 -2.77
CA GLU A 59 19.59 -42.47 -3.64
C GLU A 59 20.55 -43.33 -2.81
N THR A 60 19.98 -44.21 -2.00
CA THR A 60 20.70 -45.33 -1.42
C THR A 60 20.68 -46.44 -2.46
N MET A 61 21.73 -46.45 -3.28
CA MET A 61 22.30 -47.66 -3.88
C MET A 61 22.67 -48.67 -2.79
#